data_AF-A0A1T4Z834-F1
#
_entry.id   AF-A0A1T4Z834-F1
#
_cell.length_a   1.000
_cell.length_b   1.000
_cell.length_c   1.000
_cell.angle_alpha   90.00
_cell.angle_beta   90.00
_cell.angle_gamma   90.00
#
_symmetry.space_group_name_H-M   'P 1'
#
loop_
_entity.id
_entity.type
_entity.pdbx_description
1 polymer ?
#
loop_
_entity_poly.entity_id
_entity_poly.type
_entity_poly.pdbx_seq_one_letter_code
_entity_poly.pdbx_strand_id
1 'polypeptide(L)'
;MRPTGQEPPRWEEQDPWEREQELESVAAREGATLDPSKATVGPGGREAHPTAYLSTKLLISTLVDVDAAIQLLKDAAEVFNWQVVEDETYPRIQIEETEEERRERAERYPWLTTTGSVGMARVVISATARSHARPPDAWSLLQAARALALGREPEKGTDLLHGIGLDHVLQSSPFTRGAPFTRGAPFTRGAPFTRGAPFTRGAPFTRGAPFTRGAPFTRGASMAVDSYGDVGSGGRQPVAWVGPAPTRSPDDPDGQRRPRVGVLDSGCGKHPWFTNGAVKDGTKLIAGVTIGRDDAPTDPETLGNVSGPLDGSIDDASGHGTFIVGLLHQGCPDADIHWWRVMDSDGTLAESDFVTALIRIAQLVRAGDGAENGLSLDVLNLSFGYYHETPYDLEFDPTLYELLALIGRTGTTVVCAAGNDATSRPLFPAAFGPWEDPADEVVRRDPRATPIVAVGALNPNGRTDAMFTNTGPWVHVYRPGASLVSTIPPFEGGLQPIARATFRGRTRETVDPDDFASGFAVWSGSSFAAPVFAAQLATALVKDLPLEGAADDPEQAVERAIAAIGRLTDPE
;
A
#
# COMPACT_ATOMS: atom_id res chain seq x y z
N MET A 1 -11.82 25.71 21.92
CA MET A 1 -13.19 25.44 22.40
C MET A 1 -13.46 23.97 22.12
N ARG A 2 -13.87 23.17 23.11
CA ARG A 2 -14.33 21.79 22.84
C ARG A 2 -15.50 21.88 21.85
N PRO A 3 -15.54 21.10 20.76
CA PRO A 3 -16.81 20.80 20.13
C PRO A 3 -17.64 20.06 21.17
N THR A 4 -18.59 20.76 21.79
CA THR A 4 -19.62 20.12 22.60
C THR A 4 -20.56 19.41 21.63
N GLY A 5 -20.61 18.07 21.65
CA GLY A 5 -21.78 17.40 21.08
C GLY A 5 -21.66 16.00 20.49
N GLN A 6 -20.51 15.31 20.53
CA GLN A 6 -20.50 13.86 20.29
C GLN A 6 -19.68 13.19 21.39
N GLU A 7 -20.36 12.44 22.25
CA GLU A 7 -19.68 11.36 22.97
C GLU A 7 -19.10 10.41 21.90
N PRO A 8 -17.86 9.91 22.07
CA PRO A 8 -17.36 8.84 21.22
C PRO A 8 -18.38 7.68 21.29
N PRO A 9 -18.62 6.96 20.19
CA PRO A 9 -19.58 5.85 20.20
C PRO A 9 -19.20 4.88 21.31
N ARG A 10 -19.98 4.86 22.40
CA ARG A 10 -19.93 3.79 23.39
C ARG A 10 -20.65 2.62 22.77
N TRP A 11 -19.92 1.50 22.60
CA TRP A 11 -20.41 0.28 22.00
C TRP A 11 -21.70 -0.20 22.68
N GLU A 12 -22.85 0.11 22.08
CA GLU A 12 -24.13 -0.48 22.43
C GLU A 12 -24.17 -1.93 21.91
N GLU A 13 -24.83 -2.81 22.68
CA GLU A 13 -24.90 -4.27 22.54
C GLU A 13 -25.44 -4.78 21.19
N GLN A 14 -24.78 -4.56 20.05
CA GLN A 14 -25.23 -5.12 18.78
C GLN A 14 -24.06 -5.38 17.82
N ASP A 15 -23.37 -6.52 17.98
CA ASP A 15 -22.78 -7.14 16.79
C ASP A 15 -22.97 -8.66 16.77
N PRO A 16 -23.86 -9.21 15.92
CA PRO A 16 -23.98 -10.65 15.76
C PRO A 16 -22.73 -11.20 15.06
N TRP A 17 -22.28 -12.39 15.47
CA TRP A 17 -21.14 -13.13 14.89
C TRP A 17 -21.12 -13.16 13.35
N GLU A 18 -22.29 -13.16 12.70
CA GLU A 18 -22.41 -13.16 11.24
C GLU A 18 -21.90 -11.85 10.60
N ARG A 19 -22.06 -10.70 11.27
CA ARG A 19 -21.55 -9.42 10.78
C ARG A 19 -20.03 -9.32 10.90
N GLU A 20 -19.46 -9.95 11.92
CA GLU A 20 -18.01 -10.01 12.12
C GLU A 20 -17.31 -10.72 10.94
N GLN A 21 -17.92 -11.79 10.40
CA GLN A 21 -17.41 -12.50 9.22
C GLN A 21 -17.46 -11.68 7.92
N GLU A 22 -18.44 -10.77 7.79
CA GLU A 22 -18.55 -9.88 6.63
C GLU A 22 -17.55 -8.72 6.69
N LEU A 23 -17.08 -8.36 7.88
CA LEU A 23 -16.12 -7.28 8.14
C LEU A 23 -14.66 -7.73 8.19
N GLU A 24 -14.39 -9.04 8.15
CA GLU A 24 -13.03 -9.58 8.05
C GLU A 24 -12.33 -9.09 6.76
N SER A 25 -11.06 -8.72 6.90
CA SER A 25 -10.23 -8.27 5.77
C SER A 25 -10.06 -9.39 4.73
N VAL A 26 -9.77 -9.01 3.49
CA VAL A 26 -9.52 -9.99 2.42
C VAL A 26 -8.37 -10.94 2.77
N ALA A 27 -7.35 -10.42 3.46
CA ALA A 27 -6.22 -11.21 3.93
C ALA A 27 -6.63 -12.22 5.01
N ALA A 28 -7.51 -11.84 5.95
CA ALA A 28 -7.99 -12.75 7.00
C ALA A 28 -8.83 -13.90 6.43
N ARG A 29 -9.65 -13.63 5.41
CA ARG A 29 -10.59 -14.60 4.82
C ARG A 29 -9.91 -15.61 3.89
N GLU A 30 -9.02 -15.14 3.03
CA GLU A 30 -8.50 -15.94 1.91
C GLU A 30 -6.97 -15.96 1.82
N GLY A 31 -6.27 -15.17 2.64
CA GLY A 31 -4.83 -15.05 2.58
C GLY A 31 -4.10 -16.36 2.86
N ALA A 32 -2.97 -16.54 2.20
CA ALA A 32 -1.98 -17.56 2.47
C ALA A 32 -0.58 -16.95 2.40
N THR A 33 0.40 -17.65 2.97
CA THR A 33 1.81 -17.27 2.87
C THR A 33 2.60 -18.39 2.23
N LEU A 34 3.33 -18.06 1.17
CA LEU A 34 4.21 -18.99 0.49
C LEU A 34 5.42 -19.30 1.39
N ASP A 35 5.55 -20.56 1.80
CA ASP A 35 6.71 -21.07 2.54
C ASP A 35 7.65 -21.78 1.54
N PRO A 36 8.80 -21.18 1.18
CA PRO A 36 9.74 -21.77 0.23
C PRO A 36 10.19 -23.18 0.59
N SER A 37 10.24 -23.51 1.89
CA SER A 37 10.68 -24.82 2.37
C SER A 37 9.67 -25.94 2.11
N LYS A 38 8.42 -25.59 1.82
CA LYS A 38 7.32 -26.51 1.53
C LYS A 38 6.73 -26.30 0.13
N ALA A 39 7.14 -25.24 -0.56
CA ALA A 39 6.68 -24.91 -1.88
C ALA A 39 7.15 -25.96 -2.89
N THR A 40 6.24 -26.38 -3.77
CA THR A 40 6.61 -27.16 -4.95
C THR A 40 7.59 -26.33 -5.78
N VAL A 41 8.78 -26.88 -6.04
CA VAL A 41 9.78 -26.22 -6.90
C VAL A 41 9.24 -26.18 -8.33
N GLY A 42 9.27 -24.99 -8.93
CA GLY A 42 8.81 -24.80 -10.29
C GLY A 42 9.70 -25.52 -11.31
N PRO A 43 9.19 -25.73 -12.53
CA PRO A 43 9.99 -26.23 -13.65
C PRO A 43 11.26 -25.37 -13.83
N GLY A 44 12.42 -26.00 -14.00
CA GLY A 44 13.72 -25.30 -14.08
C GLY A 44 14.46 -25.11 -12.76
N GLY A 45 13.87 -25.52 -11.62
CA GLY A 45 14.60 -25.60 -10.34
C GLY A 45 14.80 -24.25 -9.62
N ARG A 46 14.09 -23.20 -10.02
CA ARG A 46 14.18 -21.88 -9.38
C ARG A 46 13.43 -21.88 -8.03
N GLU A 47 14.09 -21.36 -7.00
CA GLU A 47 13.52 -21.25 -5.67
C GLU A 47 12.54 -20.06 -5.62
N ALA A 48 11.32 -20.31 -5.14
CA ALA A 48 10.35 -19.26 -4.87
C ALA A 48 10.68 -18.57 -3.54
N HIS A 49 10.45 -17.26 -3.47
CA HIS A 49 10.62 -16.47 -2.27
C HIS A 49 9.31 -16.31 -1.50
N PRO A 50 9.35 -16.06 -0.17
CA PRO A 50 8.13 -15.92 0.63
C PRO A 50 7.26 -14.75 0.15
N THR A 51 5.96 -14.96 0.02
CA THR A 51 5.01 -13.88 -0.30
C THR A 51 3.64 -14.17 0.31
N ALA A 52 2.80 -13.14 0.45
CA ALA A 52 1.41 -13.28 0.83
C ALA A 52 0.52 -13.16 -0.42
N TYR A 53 -0.46 -14.05 -0.54
CA TYR A 53 -1.36 -14.13 -1.70
C TYR A 53 -2.74 -14.65 -1.28
N LEU A 54 -3.74 -14.49 -2.13
CA LEU A 54 -5.07 -15.07 -1.92
C LEU A 54 -5.10 -16.51 -2.43
N SER A 55 -5.34 -17.46 -1.53
CA SER A 55 -5.25 -18.90 -1.79
C SER A 55 -6.23 -19.42 -2.84
N THR A 56 -7.33 -18.72 -3.08
CA THR A 56 -8.42 -19.13 -3.97
C THR A 56 -8.49 -18.32 -5.25
N LYS A 57 -7.53 -17.40 -5.50
CA LYS A 57 -7.57 -16.49 -6.65
C LYS A 57 -6.25 -16.49 -7.41
N LEU A 58 -6.35 -16.42 -8.73
CA LEU A 58 -5.23 -16.15 -9.62
C LEU A 58 -5.59 -14.98 -10.53
N LEU A 59 -4.58 -14.19 -10.86
CA LEU A 59 -4.66 -13.08 -11.78
C LEU A 59 -4.19 -13.52 -13.16
N ILE A 60 -4.88 -13.03 -14.19
CA ILE A 60 -4.55 -13.28 -15.59
C ILE A 60 -4.44 -11.94 -16.31
N SER A 61 -3.25 -11.60 -16.77
CA SER A 61 -3.01 -10.44 -17.61
C SER A 61 -3.82 -10.52 -18.90
N THR A 62 -4.44 -9.41 -19.30
CA THR A 62 -5.11 -9.33 -20.60
C THR A 62 -4.15 -9.09 -21.78
N LEU A 63 -2.83 -9.07 -21.50
CA LEU A 63 -1.78 -9.03 -22.51
C LEU A 63 -1.55 -10.39 -23.18
N VAL A 64 -2.02 -11.48 -22.56
CA VAL A 64 -2.02 -12.83 -23.12
C VAL A 64 -3.43 -13.26 -23.53
N ASP A 65 -3.56 -14.37 -24.24
CA ASP A 65 -4.87 -14.97 -24.52
C ASP A 65 -5.50 -15.50 -23.22
N VAL A 66 -6.41 -14.71 -22.66
CA VAL A 66 -7.08 -14.97 -21.39
C VAL A 66 -7.88 -16.28 -21.44
N ASP A 67 -8.55 -16.58 -22.55
CA ASP A 67 -9.38 -17.78 -22.65
C ASP A 67 -8.51 -19.04 -22.71
N ALA A 68 -7.38 -18.97 -23.43
CA ALA A 68 -6.37 -20.03 -23.42
C ALA A 68 -5.71 -20.21 -22.04
N ALA A 69 -5.41 -19.12 -21.33
CA ALA A 69 -4.89 -19.15 -19.97
C ALA A 69 -5.88 -19.81 -18.98
N ILE A 70 -7.17 -19.44 -19.05
CA ILE A 70 -8.22 -20.07 -18.24
C ILE A 70 -8.32 -21.57 -18.56
N GLN A 71 -8.24 -21.95 -19.84
CA GLN A 71 -8.29 -23.36 -20.21
C GLN A 71 -7.08 -24.14 -19.69
N LEU A 72 -5.87 -23.57 -19.75
CA LEU A 72 -4.67 -24.17 -19.15
C LEU A 72 -4.84 -24.39 -17.65
N LEU A 73 -5.41 -23.41 -16.92
CA LEU A 73 -5.68 -23.52 -15.49
C LEU A 73 -6.74 -24.59 -15.19
N LYS A 74 -7.78 -24.70 -16.01
CA LYS A 74 -8.78 -25.77 -15.89
C LYS A 74 -8.15 -27.16 -16.06
N ASP A 75 -7.31 -27.33 -17.08
CA ASP A 75 -6.60 -28.59 -17.32
C ASP A 75 -5.67 -28.94 -16.14
N ALA A 76 -4.96 -27.95 -15.58
CA ALA A 76 -4.10 -28.13 -14.42
C ALA A 76 -4.89 -28.49 -13.15
N ALA A 77 -6.08 -27.92 -12.98
CA ALA A 77 -6.94 -28.16 -11.83
C ALA A 77 -7.50 -29.59 -11.76
N GLU A 78 -7.56 -30.31 -12.89
CA GLU A 78 -8.00 -31.72 -12.93
C GLU A 78 -7.15 -32.61 -12.02
N VAL A 79 -5.85 -32.34 -11.92
CA VAL A 79 -4.90 -33.10 -11.06
C VAL A 79 -5.31 -33.03 -9.59
N PHE A 80 -5.93 -31.94 -9.17
CA PHE A 80 -6.33 -31.70 -7.79
C PHE A 80 -7.82 -31.96 -7.54
N ASN A 81 -8.61 -32.28 -8.57
CA ASN A 81 -10.07 -32.26 -8.53
C ASN A 81 -10.61 -30.89 -8.05
N TRP A 82 -10.00 -29.81 -8.53
CA TRP A 82 -10.48 -28.45 -8.31
C TRP A 82 -11.24 -27.93 -9.53
N GLN A 83 -12.05 -26.91 -9.32
CA GLN A 83 -12.76 -26.18 -10.36
C GLN A 83 -12.20 -24.77 -10.46
N VAL A 84 -11.94 -24.33 -11.69
CA VAL A 84 -11.52 -22.96 -12.00
C VAL A 84 -12.61 -22.30 -12.82
N VAL A 85 -13.09 -21.15 -12.34
CA VAL A 85 -14.09 -20.32 -13.02
C VAL A 85 -13.58 -18.89 -13.12
N GLU A 86 -13.97 -18.20 -14.18
CA GLU A 86 -13.77 -16.75 -14.25
C GLU A 86 -14.63 -16.08 -13.17
N ASP A 87 -14.06 -15.06 -12.52
CA ASP A 87 -14.73 -14.37 -11.42
C ASP A 87 -15.76 -13.37 -11.95
N GLU A 88 -17.04 -13.69 -11.82
CA GLU A 88 -18.14 -12.81 -12.24
C GLU A 88 -18.17 -11.47 -11.48
N THR A 89 -17.56 -11.41 -10.29
CA THR A 89 -17.45 -10.18 -9.49
C THR A 89 -16.28 -9.28 -9.92
N TYR A 90 -15.41 -9.80 -10.79
CA TYR A 90 -14.24 -9.10 -11.33
C TYR A 90 -14.29 -9.15 -12.86
N PRO A 91 -15.07 -8.27 -13.51
CA PRO A 91 -15.10 -8.23 -14.97
C PRO A 91 -13.69 -7.92 -15.49
N ARG A 92 -13.32 -8.53 -16.62
CA ARG A 92 -12.05 -8.24 -17.31
C ARG A 92 -11.94 -6.73 -17.49
N ILE A 93 -11.02 -6.13 -16.76
CA ILE A 93 -10.85 -4.68 -16.70
C ILE A 93 -9.60 -4.32 -17.50
N GLN A 94 -9.75 -3.39 -18.43
CA GLN A 94 -8.70 -3.02 -19.37
C GLN A 94 -8.63 -1.50 -19.51
N ILE A 95 -7.49 -1.04 -19.96
CA ILE A 95 -7.30 0.35 -20.39
C ILE A 95 -7.11 0.39 -21.91
N GLU A 96 -7.73 1.39 -22.54
CA GLU A 96 -7.60 1.58 -23.98
C GLU A 96 -6.21 2.09 -24.32
N GLU A 97 -5.50 1.41 -25.22
CA GLU A 97 -4.18 1.84 -25.70
C GLU A 97 -4.25 2.24 -27.18
N THR A 98 -3.55 3.33 -27.51
CA THR A 98 -3.27 3.74 -28.88
C THR A 98 -2.46 2.65 -29.60
N GLU A 99 -2.48 2.68 -30.94
CA GLU A 99 -1.66 1.75 -31.74
C GLU A 99 -0.16 1.95 -31.50
N GLU A 100 0.27 3.18 -31.23
CA GLU A 100 1.66 3.51 -30.92
C GLU A 100 2.10 2.93 -29.58
N GLU A 101 1.31 3.13 -28.51
CA GLU A 101 1.58 2.54 -27.19
C GLU A 101 1.69 1.00 -27.27
N ARG A 102 0.76 0.35 -27.99
CA ARG A 102 0.79 -1.10 -28.21
C ARG A 102 2.05 -1.55 -28.94
N ARG A 103 2.49 -0.80 -29.96
CA ARG A 103 3.72 -1.08 -30.72
C ARG A 103 4.96 -0.93 -29.86
N GLU A 104 5.10 0.18 -29.14
CA GLU A 104 6.24 0.45 -28.25
C GLU A 104 6.34 -0.61 -27.14
N ARG A 105 5.22 -1.02 -26.56
CA ARG A 105 5.16 -2.11 -25.58
C ARG A 105 5.58 -3.45 -26.18
N ALA A 106 5.12 -3.79 -27.39
CA ALA A 106 5.55 -5.01 -28.08
C ALA A 106 7.05 -5.02 -28.42
N GLU A 107 7.65 -3.85 -28.68
CA GLU A 107 9.11 -3.71 -28.85
C GLU A 107 9.85 -4.00 -27.52
N ARG A 108 9.30 -3.57 -26.38
CA ARG A 108 9.87 -3.86 -25.06
C ARG A 108 9.71 -5.33 -24.66
N TYR A 109 8.57 -5.96 -24.97
CA TYR A 109 8.29 -7.37 -24.67
C TYR A 109 7.95 -8.18 -25.94
N PRO A 110 8.96 -8.74 -26.63
CA PRO A 110 8.76 -9.45 -27.90
C PRO A 110 7.91 -10.73 -27.82
N TRP A 111 7.68 -11.27 -26.61
CA TRP A 111 6.80 -12.41 -26.36
C TRP A 111 5.32 -12.02 -26.33
N LEU A 112 4.98 -10.73 -26.31
CA LEU A 112 3.59 -10.29 -26.31
C LEU A 112 2.93 -10.53 -27.66
N THR A 113 1.76 -11.17 -27.63
CA THR A 113 0.86 -11.16 -28.78
C THR A 113 0.37 -9.73 -29.03
N THR A 114 0.46 -9.25 -30.28
CA THR A 114 0.31 -7.83 -30.66
C THR A 114 -1.11 -7.25 -30.51
N THR A 115 -2.04 -7.97 -29.88
CA THR A 115 -3.47 -7.61 -29.83
C THR A 115 -4.03 -7.41 -28.42
N GLY A 116 -3.33 -7.81 -27.36
CA GLY A 116 -3.78 -7.62 -25.98
C GLY A 116 -3.63 -6.16 -25.52
N SER A 117 -4.59 -5.67 -24.74
CA SER A 117 -4.51 -4.38 -24.04
C SER A 117 -4.07 -4.59 -22.60
N VAL A 118 -3.44 -3.59 -21.97
CA VAL A 118 -3.09 -3.62 -20.55
C VAL A 118 -4.36 -3.73 -19.71
N GLY A 119 -4.38 -4.69 -18.78
CA GLY A 119 -5.55 -5.00 -17.98
C GLY A 119 -5.44 -6.35 -17.29
N MET A 120 -6.48 -6.69 -16.55
CA MET A 120 -6.49 -7.85 -15.67
C MET A 120 -7.83 -8.59 -15.72
N ALA A 121 -7.75 -9.91 -15.69
CA ALA A 121 -8.84 -10.83 -15.40
C ALA A 121 -8.52 -11.61 -14.11
N ARG A 122 -9.55 -12.13 -13.46
CA ARG A 122 -9.40 -12.91 -12.22
C ARG A 122 -10.16 -14.22 -12.35
N VAL A 123 -9.56 -15.29 -11.84
CA VAL A 123 -10.24 -16.59 -11.70
C VAL A 123 -10.36 -16.98 -10.24
N VAL A 124 -11.44 -17.68 -9.92
CA VAL A 124 -11.69 -18.28 -8.60
C VAL A 124 -11.48 -19.78 -8.67
N ILE A 125 -10.78 -20.31 -7.67
CA ILE A 125 -10.48 -21.73 -7.48
C ILE A 125 -11.39 -22.25 -6.37
N SER A 126 -12.12 -23.32 -6.64
CA SER A 126 -12.97 -23.99 -5.66
C SER A 126 -12.75 -25.50 -5.66
N ALA A 127 -12.97 -26.14 -4.52
CA ALA A 127 -12.88 -27.59 -4.40
C ALA A 127 -14.14 -28.24 -4.99
N THR A 128 -13.98 -29.30 -5.80
CA THR A 128 -15.12 -30.13 -6.20
C THR A 128 -15.50 -31.12 -5.09
N ALA A 129 -16.66 -31.77 -5.21
CA ALA A 129 -17.08 -32.84 -4.30
C ALA A 129 -16.11 -34.05 -4.25
N ARG A 130 -15.22 -34.17 -5.25
CA ARG A 130 -14.19 -35.22 -5.34
C ARG A 130 -12.84 -34.78 -4.79
N SER A 131 -12.69 -33.51 -4.41
CA SER A 131 -11.48 -33.02 -3.75
C SER A 131 -11.27 -33.77 -2.43
N HIS A 132 -10.16 -34.50 -2.34
CA HIS A 132 -9.76 -35.17 -1.12
C HIS A 132 -9.11 -34.16 -0.17
N ALA A 133 -9.79 -33.72 0.90
CA ALA A 133 -9.29 -32.99 2.08
C ALA A 133 -8.25 -31.84 1.90
N ARG A 134 -7.84 -31.51 0.68
CA ARG A 134 -6.83 -30.52 0.34
C ARG A 134 -7.57 -29.26 -0.09
N PRO A 135 -7.48 -28.18 0.70
CA PRO A 135 -8.10 -26.92 0.32
C PRO A 135 -7.49 -26.40 -1.00
N PRO A 136 -8.26 -25.66 -1.81
CA PRO A 136 -7.72 -24.93 -2.96
C PRO A 136 -6.51 -24.09 -2.58
N ASP A 137 -5.49 -24.09 -3.44
CA ASP A 137 -4.28 -23.30 -3.26
C ASP A 137 -3.77 -22.80 -4.62
N ALA A 138 -3.80 -21.48 -4.78
CA ALA A 138 -3.42 -20.77 -6.00
C ALA A 138 -1.98 -21.06 -6.42
N TRP A 139 -1.05 -21.13 -5.47
CA TRP A 139 0.34 -21.48 -5.75
C TRP A 139 0.47 -22.89 -6.34
N SER A 140 -0.16 -23.88 -5.71
CA SER A 140 -0.17 -25.26 -6.21
C SER A 140 -0.76 -25.37 -7.62
N LEU A 141 -1.83 -24.63 -7.90
CA LEU A 141 -2.43 -24.59 -9.23
C LEU A 141 -1.51 -23.91 -10.26
N LEU A 142 -0.91 -22.77 -9.91
CA LEU A 142 0.04 -22.05 -10.75
C LEU A 142 1.23 -22.92 -11.15
N GLN A 143 1.82 -23.65 -10.18
CA GLN A 143 2.92 -24.56 -10.46
C GLN A 143 2.50 -25.74 -11.35
N ALA A 144 1.30 -26.29 -11.15
CA ALA A 144 0.78 -27.34 -12.02
C ALA A 144 0.54 -26.83 -13.45
N ALA A 145 0.04 -25.61 -13.61
CA ALA A 145 -0.15 -24.98 -14.91
C ALA A 145 1.19 -24.73 -15.63
N ARG A 146 2.20 -24.21 -14.92
CA ARG A 146 3.57 -24.05 -15.43
C ARG A 146 4.17 -25.38 -15.88
N ALA A 147 4.04 -26.43 -15.06
CA ALA A 147 4.52 -27.77 -15.41
C ALA A 147 3.81 -28.36 -16.63
N LEU A 148 2.49 -28.17 -16.74
CA LEU A 148 1.69 -28.64 -17.86
C LEU A 148 2.04 -27.92 -19.16
N ALA A 149 2.20 -26.60 -19.13
CA ALA A 149 2.58 -25.79 -20.29
C ALA A 149 3.95 -26.20 -20.84
N LEU A 150 4.95 -26.36 -19.97
CA LEU A 150 6.30 -26.78 -20.37
C LEU A 150 6.35 -28.23 -20.87
N GLY A 151 5.49 -29.10 -20.36
CA GLY A 151 5.33 -30.46 -20.89
C GLY A 151 4.71 -30.50 -22.30
N ARG A 152 3.89 -29.51 -22.66
CA ARG A 152 3.22 -29.43 -23.98
C ARG A 152 4.13 -28.83 -25.05
N GLU A 153 4.89 -27.78 -24.73
CA GLU A 153 5.81 -27.11 -25.68
C GLU A 153 7.18 -26.78 -25.03
N PRO A 154 8.07 -27.77 -24.87
CA PRO A 154 9.33 -27.61 -24.12
C PRO A 154 10.36 -26.68 -24.77
N GLU A 155 10.27 -26.41 -26.07
CA GLU A 155 11.22 -25.54 -26.80
C GLU A 155 10.74 -24.09 -26.94
N LYS A 156 9.47 -23.79 -26.63
CA LYS A 156 8.91 -22.44 -26.76
C LYS A 156 8.54 -21.80 -25.42
N GLY A 157 8.06 -22.58 -24.46
CA GLY A 157 7.26 -22.01 -23.38
C GLY A 157 5.97 -21.38 -23.96
N THR A 158 4.86 -21.42 -23.25
CA THR A 158 3.68 -20.70 -23.73
C THR A 158 3.77 -19.27 -23.25
N ASP A 159 3.55 -18.26 -24.12
CA ASP A 159 3.48 -16.84 -23.72
C ASP A 159 2.52 -16.64 -22.53
N LEU A 160 1.51 -17.50 -22.41
CA LEU A 160 0.57 -17.60 -21.29
C LEU A 160 1.23 -17.64 -19.91
N LEU A 161 2.45 -18.17 -19.76
CA LEU A 161 3.12 -18.27 -18.46
C LEU A 161 3.52 -16.91 -17.89
N HIS A 162 3.76 -15.92 -18.75
CA HIS A 162 4.07 -14.55 -18.33
C HIS A 162 2.84 -13.77 -17.86
N GLY A 163 1.64 -14.27 -18.19
CA GLY A 163 0.39 -13.58 -17.92
C GLY A 163 -0.45 -14.21 -16.82
N ILE A 164 0.05 -15.21 -16.08
CA ILE A 164 -0.68 -15.82 -14.96
C ILE A 164 0.14 -15.64 -13.67
N GLY A 165 -0.43 -14.92 -12.71
CA GLY A 165 0.20 -14.59 -11.43
C GLY A 165 -0.68 -14.90 -10.22
N LEU A 166 -0.07 -14.87 -9.04
CA LEU A 166 -0.80 -14.86 -7.78
C LEU A 166 -1.57 -13.53 -7.64
N ASP A 167 -2.72 -13.55 -6.96
CA ASP A 167 -3.35 -12.34 -6.45
C ASP A 167 -2.69 -11.99 -5.11
N HIS A 168 -1.70 -11.10 -5.13
CA HIS A 168 -0.90 -10.81 -3.95
C HIS A 168 -1.68 -10.04 -2.89
N VAL A 169 -1.28 -10.20 -1.62
CA VAL A 169 -1.74 -9.34 -0.52
C VAL A 169 -0.68 -8.27 -0.28
N LEU A 170 -1.04 -7.03 -0.61
CA LEU A 170 -0.22 -5.86 -0.36
C LEU A 170 -0.42 -5.38 1.08
N GLN A 171 0.60 -4.71 1.64
CA GLN A 171 0.57 -4.22 3.00
C GLN A 171 1.18 -2.81 3.12
N SER A 172 0.57 -1.95 3.95
CA SER A 172 1.17 -0.68 4.41
C SER A 172 1.95 -0.83 5.71
N SER A 173 1.79 -1.96 6.40
CA SER A 173 2.15 -2.09 7.80
C SER A 173 3.62 -1.73 8.09
N PRO A 174 3.88 -0.94 9.14
CA PRO A 174 5.20 -0.42 9.44
C PRO A 174 6.20 -1.46 9.94
N PHE A 175 5.76 -2.68 10.29
CA PHE A 175 6.63 -3.75 10.79
C PHE A 175 6.02 -5.10 10.43
N THR A 176 6.51 -5.78 9.39
CA THR A 176 6.09 -7.19 9.22
C THR A 176 6.68 -8.00 10.37
N ARG A 177 5.80 -8.47 11.26
CA ARG A 177 5.99 -9.80 11.84
C ARG A 177 5.73 -10.75 10.68
N GLY A 178 6.73 -11.55 10.28
CA GLY A 178 6.75 -12.36 9.05
C GLY A 178 5.63 -13.41 8.81
N ALA A 179 4.40 -13.15 9.25
CA ALA A 179 3.18 -13.74 8.75
C ALA A 179 2.02 -12.73 8.92
N PRO A 180 1.18 -12.51 7.88
CA PRO A 180 -0.02 -11.67 7.95
C PRO A 180 -1.04 -12.15 9.02
N PHE A 181 -0.89 -13.37 9.56
CA PHE A 181 -1.81 -13.99 10.52
C PHE A 181 -1.38 -13.91 11.99
N THR A 182 -0.49 -12.99 12.37
CA THR A 182 -0.08 -12.90 13.80
C THR A 182 -1.11 -12.22 14.71
N ARG A 183 -2.25 -11.76 14.17
CA ARG A 183 -3.44 -11.44 14.96
C ARG A 183 -3.98 -12.73 15.58
N GLY A 184 -3.71 -12.90 16.87
CA GLY A 184 -4.18 -14.04 17.66
C GLY A 184 -3.10 -14.74 18.49
N ALA A 185 -1.82 -14.41 18.32
CA ALA A 185 -0.79 -14.91 19.24
C ALA A 185 -0.89 -14.16 20.59
N PRO A 186 -1.24 -14.83 21.71
CA PRO A 186 -1.58 -14.20 23.00
C PRO A 186 -0.38 -13.56 23.74
N PHE A 187 0.74 -13.37 23.06
CA PHE A 187 2.01 -12.97 23.67
C PHE A 187 2.59 -11.65 23.13
N THR A 188 1.88 -10.93 22.26
CA THR A 188 2.46 -9.77 21.55
C THR A 188 1.82 -8.41 21.89
N ARG A 189 0.57 -8.36 22.33
CA ARG A 189 -0.01 -7.23 23.08
C ARG A 189 -0.67 -7.78 24.34
N GLY A 190 -0.41 -7.16 25.50
CA GLY A 190 -1.07 -7.50 26.76
C GLY A 190 -0.41 -8.58 27.64
N ALA A 191 0.78 -9.09 27.31
CA ALA A 191 1.47 -9.98 28.24
C ALA A 191 1.76 -9.22 29.56
N PRO A 192 1.49 -9.81 30.74
CA PRO A 192 1.62 -9.16 32.06
C PRO A 192 3.07 -8.78 32.43
N PHE A 193 4.03 -9.09 31.55
CA PHE A 193 5.45 -8.85 31.75
C PHE A 193 5.96 -7.56 31.05
N THR A 194 5.18 -6.90 30.19
CA THR A 194 5.64 -5.72 29.42
C THR A 194 5.00 -4.39 29.82
N ARG A 195 3.77 -4.37 30.36
CA ARG A 195 3.17 -3.15 30.92
C ARG A 195 2.61 -3.38 32.33
N GLY A 196 3.04 -2.55 33.28
CA GLY A 196 2.44 -2.46 34.62
C GLY A 196 3.10 -3.29 35.74
N ALA A 197 4.15 -4.05 35.48
CA ALA A 197 4.83 -4.78 36.56
C ALA A 197 5.57 -3.80 37.51
N PRO A 198 5.46 -3.97 38.85
CA PRO A 198 6.03 -3.07 39.86
C PRO A 198 7.57 -3.09 39.91
N PHE A 199 8.23 -3.82 39.01
CA PHE A 199 9.67 -4.05 38.97
C PHE A 199 10.42 -3.19 37.92
N THR A 200 9.74 -2.27 37.24
CA THR A 200 10.26 -1.61 36.02
C THR A 200 11.03 -0.31 36.26
N ARG A 201 11.02 0.28 37.47
CA ARG A 201 11.87 1.44 37.79
C ARG A 201 12.70 1.19 39.04
N GLY A 202 14.00 0.93 38.83
CA GLY A 202 15.04 0.99 39.87
C GLY A 202 15.80 -0.31 40.15
N ALA A 203 15.46 -1.45 39.53
CA ALA A 203 16.14 -2.71 39.80
C ALA A 203 17.40 -2.92 38.92
N PRO A 204 18.53 -3.44 39.46
CA PRO A 204 19.79 -3.64 38.73
C PRO A 204 19.75 -4.75 37.66
N PHE A 205 18.61 -5.44 37.49
CA PHE A 205 18.51 -6.70 36.75
C PHE A 205 18.05 -6.58 35.29
N THR A 206 17.84 -5.36 34.76
CA THR A 206 17.23 -5.16 33.43
C THR A 206 18.23 -5.02 32.28
N ARG A 207 19.51 -4.73 32.55
CA ARG A 207 20.58 -4.81 31.53
C ARG A 207 21.33 -6.13 31.65
N GLY A 208 20.76 -7.22 31.14
CA GLY A 208 21.49 -8.49 31.03
C GLY A 208 20.69 -9.78 31.11
N ALA A 209 19.39 -9.75 31.42
CA ALA A 209 18.64 -10.99 31.63
C ALA A 209 18.31 -11.73 30.31
N PRO A 210 18.54 -13.06 30.23
CA PRO A 210 18.34 -13.85 29.01
C PRO A 210 16.87 -14.12 28.66
N PHE A 211 15.92 -13.81 29.56
CA PHE A 211 14.49 -14.07 29.35
C PHE A 211 13.77 -13.00 28.52
N THR A 212 14.31 -11.77 28.45
CA THR A 212 13.87 -10.74 27.49
C THR A 212 14.85 -10.57 26.33
N ARG A 213 16.05 -11.13 26.44
CA ARG A 213 17.17 -10.90 25.52
C ARG A 213 17.55 -12.14 24.69
N GLY A 214 16.60 -13.05 24.44
CA GLY A 214 16.86 -14.27 23.66
C GLY A 214 15.76 -15.32 23.68
N ALA A 215 14.47 -14.95 23.67
CA ALA A 215 13.40 -15.94 23.54
C ALA A 215 13.45 -16.60 22.14
N PRO A 216 13.58 -17.93 22.01
CA PRO A 216 13.70 -18.63 20.71
C PRO A 216 12.43 -18.60 19.84
N PHE A 217 11.35 -17.99 20.33
CA PHE A 217 9.99 -18.11 19.80
C PHE A 217 9.50 -16.83 19.09
N THR A 218 10.25 -15.72 19.15
CA THR A 218 10.02 -14.50 18.36
C THR A 218 10.76 -14.60 17.01
N ARG A 219 10.53 -15.69 16.26
CA ARG A 219 11.31 -16.07 15.08
C ARG A 219 11.19 -15.13 13.85
N GLY A 220 10.61 -13.94 13.99
CA GLY A 220 10.35 -13.06 12.84
C GLY A 220 10.28 -11.57 13.13
N ALA A 221 10.76 -11.09 14.29
CA ALA A 221 10.74 -9.66 14.60
C ALA A 221 12.07 -9.24 15.25
N SER A 222 12.76 -8.28 14.64
CA SER A 222 13.98 -7.71 15.21
C SER A 222 13.58 -6.76 16.32
N MET A 223 14.02 -7.02 17.56
CA MET A 223 13.75 -6.13 18.71
C MET A 223 14.14 -4.67 18.45
N ALA A 224 15.10 -4.42 17.56
CA ALA A 224 15.51 -3.08 17.20
C ALA A 224 14.51 -2.42 16.24
N VAL A 225 13.98 -3.17 15.27
CA VAL A 225 12.94 -2.71 14.33
C VAL A 225 11.62 -2.49 15.07
N ASP A 226 11.21 -3.44 15.93
CA ASP A 226 9.97 -3.36 16.71
C ASP A 226 9.91 -2.13 17.62
N SER A 227 11.06 -1.62 18.06
CA SER A 227 11.12 -0.44 18.95
C SER A 227 10.53 0.82 18.30
N TYR A 228 10.46 0.90 16.98
CA TYR A 228 9.80 2.00 16.27
C TYR A 228 8.27 1.90 16.30
N GLY A 229 7.71 0.77 16.73
CA GLY A 229 6.28 0.59 17.00
C GLY A 229 5.89 0.96 18.43
N ASP A 230 6.86 1.14 19.32
CA ASP A 230 6.63 1.49 20.72
C ASP A 230 6.38 2.99 20.92
N VAL A 231 5.35 3.31 21.72
CA VAL A 231 5.06 4.68 22.19
C VAL A 231 6.31 5.23 22.91
N GLY A 232 6.77 6.40 22.47
CA GLY A 232 7.96 7.09 22.97
C GLY A 232 9.23 6.85 22.15
N SER A 233 9.24 5.90 21.21
CA SER A 233 10.39 5.59 20.34
C SER A 233 10.05 5.58 18.85
N GLY A 234 8.87 6.05 18.48
CA GLY A 234 8.44 6.21 17.09
C GLY A 234 7.06 5.63 16.79
N GLY A 235 6.51 4.85 17.73
CA GLY A 235 5.21 4.21 17.58
C GLY A 235 4.07 5.23 17.53
N ARG A 236 2.94 4.79 16.97
CA ARG A 236 1.71 5.60 16.90
C ARG A 236 1.33 6.07 18.29
N GLN A 237 1.38 7.38 18.54
CA GLN A 237 1.09 7.98 19.84
C GLN A 237 0.45 9.36 19.71
N PRO A 238 -0.49 9.74 20.60
CA PRO A 238 -1.12 11.05 20.52
C PRO A 238 -0.16 12.16 20.94
N VAL A 239 -0.29 13.31 20.28
CA VAL A 239 0.49 14.51 20.59
C VAL A 239 -0.39 15.76 20.54
N ALA A 240 0.00 16.81 21.26
CA ALA A 240 -0.63 18.11 21.14
C ALA A 240 0.11 18.95 20.09
N TRP A 241 -0.58 19.34 19.02
CA TRP A 241 -0.07 20.34 18.08
C TRP A 241 -0.40 21.76 18.57
N VAL A 242 0.61 22.61 18.64
CA VAL A 242 0.47 24.01 19.08
C VAL A 242 0.80 25.02 17.97
N GLY A 243 1.20 24.53 16.79
CA GLY A 243 1.49 25.37 15.63
C GLY A 243 0.22 25.79 14.87
N PRO A 244 0.34 26.71 13.90
CA PRO A 244 -0.76 27.00 12.98
C PRO A 244 -1.03 25.80 12.05
N ALA A 245 -2.20 25.81 11.41
CA ALA A 245 -2.46 24.94 10.27
C ALA A 245 -1.62 25.39 9.05
N PRO A 246 -1.22 24.47 8.16
CA PRO A 246 -0.64 24.83 6.86
C PRO A 246 -1.58 25.78 6.12
N THR A 247 -1.03 26.84 5.53
CA THR A 247 -1.82 27.88 4.87
C THR A 247 -1.50 27.91 3.40
N ARG A 248 -2.53 27.82 2.56
CA ARG A 248 -2.41 27.97 1.11
C ARG A 248 -2.15 29.43 0.75
N SER A 249 -1.39 29.65 -0.30
CA SER A 249 -1.37 30.92 -1.03
C SER A 249 -2.78 31.24 -1.54
N PRO A 250 -3.17 32.52 -1.70
CA PRO A 250 -4.44 32.87 -2.32
C PRO A 250 -4.55 32.29 -3.73
N ASP A 251 -5.77 31.95 -4.16
CA ASP A 251 -6.01 31.54 -5.54
C ASP A 251 -5.72 32.71 -6.49
N ASP A 252 -4.92 32.45 -7.52
CA ASP A 252 -4.57 33.39 -8.58
C ASP A 252 -5.06 32.82 -9.91
N PRO A 253 -6.18 33.31 -10.47
CA PRO A 253 -6.72 32.79 -11.72
C PRO A 253 -5.81 33.08 -12.93
N ASP A 254 -4.89 34.04 -12.80
CA ASP A 254 -3.89 34.36 -13.82
C ASP A 254 -2.53 33.67 -13.53
N GLY A 255 -2.46 32.88 -12.44
CA GLY A 255 -1.27 32.17 -11.98
C GLY A 255 -1.15 30.74 -12.49
N GLN A 256 -0.08 30.06 -12.06
CA GLN A 256 0.09 28.63 -12.29
C GLN A 256 -1.02 27.83 -11.61
N ARG A 257 -1.45 26.74 -12.25
CA ARG A 257 -2.33 25.77 -11.62
C ARG A 257 -1.67 25.18 -10.38
N ARG A 258 -2.50 24.81 -9.42
CA ARG A 258 -2.03 24.13 -8.22
C ARG A 258 -1.52 22.72 -8.56
N PRO A 259 -0.46 22.22 -7.91
CA PRO A 259 -0.04 20.85 -8.07
C PRO A 259 -1.11 19.92 -7.53
N ARG A 260 -1.29 18.76 -8.17
CA ARG A 260 -2.29 17.77 -7.78
C ARG A 260 -1.64 16.48 -7.38
N VAL A 261 -1.95 16.02 -6.17
CA VAL A 261 -1.37 14.82 -5.56
C VAL A 261 -2.45 13.79 -5.31
N GLY A 262 -2.29 12.60 -5.88
CA GLY A 262 -3.14 11.45 -5.66
C GLY A 262 -2.60 10.56 -4.55
N VAL A 263 -3.49 10.00 -3.73
CA VAL A 263 -3.13 9.09 -2.63
C VAL A 263 -4.04 7.88 -2.68
N LEU A 264 -3.48 6.68 -2.87
CA LEU A 264 -4.18 5.44 -2.58
C LEU A 264 -3.74 4.98 -1.19
N ASP A 265 -4.69 4.80 -0.26
CA ASP A 265 -4.38 4.33 1.10
C ASP A 265 -5.66 3.83 1.82
N SER A 266 -5.72 3.91 3.16
CA SER A 266 -6.89 3.58 4.00
C SER A 266 -8.05 4.58 3.88
N GLY A 267 -7.85 5.71 3.20
CA GLY A 267 -8.83 6.78 3.02
C GLY A 267 -8.34 8.11 3.62
N CYS A 268 -9.26 9.05 3.87
CA CYS A 268 -8.95 10.26 4.64
C CYS A 268 -10.13 10.65 5.54
N GLY A 269 -9.89 10.62 6.84
CA GLY A 269 -10.82 11.04 7.86
C GLY A 269 -10.97 12.56 7.93
N LYS A 270 -12.00 13.01 8.65
CA LYS A 270 -12.27 14.43 8.85
C LYS A 270 -11.24 15.03 9.81
N HIS A 271 -10.63 16.13 9.41
CA HIS A 271 -9.69 16.87 10.24
C HIS A 271 -9.84 18.40 10.03
N PRO A 272 -9.65 19.23 11.07
CA PRO A 272 -9.77 20.70 10.94
C PRO A 272 -8.88 21.34 9.86
N TRP A 273 -7.76 20.71 9.51
CA TRP A 273 -6.87 21.19 8.44
C TRP A 273 -7.44 20.98 7.03
N PHE A 274 -8.44 20.13 6.86
CA PHE A 274 -8.93 19.72 5.53
C PHE A 274 -10.23 20.42 5.13
N THR A 275 -10.49 21.61 5.69
CA THR A 275 -11.76 22.34 5.51
C THR A 275 -11.73 23.38 4.39
N ASN A 276 -10.56 23.64 3.80
CA ASN A 276 -10.32 24.67 2.78
C ASN A 276 -10.52 24.18 1.32
N GLY A 277 -11.02 22.95 1.12
CA GLY A 277 -11.24 22.36 -0.20
C GLY A 277 -9.98 21.80 -0.88
N ALA A 278 -8.80 21.87 -0.24
CA ALA A 278 -7.56 21.32 -0.77
C ALA A 278 -7.55 19.78 -0.78
N VAL A 279 -8.25 19.15 0.17
CA VAL A 279 -8.35 17.68 0.26
C VAL A 279 -9.70 17.24 -0.29
N LYS A 280 -9.68 16.36 -1.28
CA LYS A 280 -10.84 15.97 -2.08
C LYS A 280 -10.97 14.44 -2.10
N ASP A 281 -12.19 13.97 -1.91
CA ASP A 281 -12.53 12.55 -2.08
C ASP A 281 -12.53 12.20 -3.57
N GLY A 282 -11.66 11.27 -3.96
CA GLY A 282 -11.52 10.81 -5.34
C GLY A 282 -12.45 9.66 -5.73
N THR A 283 -13.14 9.03 -4.77
CA THR A 283 -13.84 7.75 -4.95
C THR A 283 -14.98 7.82 -5.97
N LYS A 284 -15.56 9.00 -6.21
CA LYS A 284 -16.71 9.25 -7.10
C LYS A 284 -16.40 10.18 -8.27
N LEU A 285 -15.13 10.32 -8.66
CA LEU A 285 -14.73 11.16 -9.79
C LEU A 285 -15.20 10.62 -11.15
N ILE A 286 -15.46 9.31 -11.26
CA ILE A 286 -16.09 8.72 -12.43
C ILE A 286 -17.58 8.55 -12.14
N ALA A 287 -18.44 9.19 -12.95
CA ALA A 287 -19.87 9.08 -12.79
C ALA A 287 -20.34 7.61 -12.83
N GLY A 288 -21.00 7.18 -11.76
CA GLY A 288 -21.56 5.82 -11.64
C GLY A 288 -20.56 4.71 -11.33
N VAL A 289 -19.26 5.02 -11.15
CA VAL A 289 -18.21 4.03 -10.86
C VAL A 289 -17.45 4.45 -9.60
N THR A 290 -17.36 3.54 -8.62
CA THR A 290 -16.48 3.74 -7.45
C THR A 290 -15.04 3.41 -7.82
N ILE A 291 -14.10 4.29 -7.46
CA ILE A 291 -12.67 3.99 -7.48
C ILE A 291 -12.25 3.58 -6.07
N GLY A 292 -11.82 2.33 -5.90
CA GLY A 292 -11.51 1.76 -4.60
C GLY A 292 -12.78 1.41 -3.82
N ARG A 293 -12.85 1.84 -2.56
CA ARG A 293 -13.91 1.49 -1.60
C ARG A 293 -14.53 2.75 -1.00
N ASP A 294 -15.84 2.72 -0.79
CA ASP A 294 -16.62 3.81 -0.19
C ASP A 294 -17.60 3.31 0.88
N ASP A 295 -17.47 2.05 1.30
CA ASP A 295 -18.38 1.43 2.24
C ASP A 295 -18.08 1.86 3.69
N ALA A 296 -19.06 2.51 4.32
CA ALA A 296 -18.94 3.04 5.67
C ALA A 296 -18.68 1.98 6.76
N PRO A 297 -19.25 0.76 6.73
CA PRO A 297 -19.05 -0.23 7.79
C PRO A 297 -17.62 -0.73 7.96
N THR A 298 -16.78 -0.63 6.93
CA THR A 298 -15.37 -1.03 7.02
C THR A 298 -14.41 0.15 7.06
N ASP A 299 -14.91 1.40 7.14
CA ASP A 299 -14.09 2.61 7.04
C ASP A 299 -13.12 2.79 8.23
N PRO A 300 -11.81 2.57 8.02
CA PRO A 300 -10.83 2.63 9.10
C PRO A 300 -10.53 4.05 9.54
N GLU A 301 -10.90 5.07 8.75
CA GLU A 301 -10.68 6.48 9.05
C GLU A 301 -11.81 7.09 9.90
N THR A 302 -12.97 6.44 9.90
CA THR A 302 -14.14 6.84 10.71
C THR A 302 -14.29 5.99 11.97
N LEU A 303 -14.10 4.67 11.86
CA LEU A 303 -14.39 3.73 12.95
C LEU A 303 -13.20 3.49 13.88
N GLY A 304 -11.97 3.47 13.35
CA GLY A 304 -10.76 3.24 14.13
C GLY A 304 -10.55 1.80 14.62
N ASN A 305 -11.61 1.04 14.87
CA ASN A 305 -11.58 -0.38 15.24
C ASN A 305 -12.68 -1.13 14.45
N VAL A 306 -12.30 -1.69 13.31
CA VAL A 306 -13.16 -2.50 12.44
C VAL A 306 -12.89 -3.99 12.65
N SER A 307 -11.63 -4.37 12.87
CA SER A 307 -11.22 -5.76 12.89
C SER A 307 -10.76 -6.17 14.29
N GLY A 308 -11.45 -7.17 14.84
CA GLY A 308 -11.33 -7.52 16.27
C GLY A 308 -12.03 -6.52 17.20
N PRO A 309 -13.30 -6.16 16.95
CA PRO A 309 -13.99 -5.07 17.66
C PRO A 309 -14.08 -5.26 19.18
N LEU A 310 -13.89 -6.48 19.68
CA LEU A 310 -13.97 -6.83 21.09
C LEU A 310 -12.66 -6.60 21.89
N ASP A 311 -11.56 -6.24 21.23
CA ASP A 311 -10.27 -6.06 21.92
C ASP A 311 -10.02 -4.61 22.41
N GLY A 312 -10.89 -3.67 22.01
CA GLY A 312 -10.78 -2.25 22.34
C GLY A 312 -9.57 -1.53 21.71
N SER A 313 -8.86 -2.15 20.77
CA SER A 313 -7.68 -1.58 20.14
C SER A 313 -8.05 -0.80 18.89
N ILE A 314 -7.37 0.34 18.66
CA ILE A 314 -7.39 0.97 17.35
C ILE A 314 -6.59 0.08 16.39
N ASP A 315 -7.18 -0.24 15.25
CA ASP A 315 -6.59 -1.04 14.19
C ASP A 315 -5.28 -0.44 13.68
N ASP A 316 -4.40 -1.29 13.15
CA ASP A 316 -3.01 -0.92 12.89
C ASP A 316 -2.88 0.12 11.76
N ALA A 317 -3.73 0.07 10.72
CA ALA A 317 -3.75 1.05 9.63
C ALA A 317 -4.84 2.13 9.77
N SER A 318 -5.65 2.10 10.83
CA SER A 318 -6.62 3.17 11.08
C SER A 318 -5.95 4.53 11.25
N GLY A 319 -6.35 5.49 10.42
CA GLY A 319 -5.75 6.83 10.39
C GLY A 319 -4.49 6.96 9.53
N HIS A 320 -4.04 5.88 8.86
CA HIS A 320 -2.80 5.88 8.06
C HIS A 320 -2.89 6.86 6.89
N GLY A 321 -3.97 6.81 6.12
CA GLY A 321 -4.22 7.73 5.02
C GLY A 321 -4.42 9.17 5.48
N THR A 322 -5.15 9.42 6.58
CA THR A 322 -5.22 10.78 7.18
C THR A 322 -3.84 11.29 7.57
N PHE A 323 -2.96 10.44 8.09
CA PHE A 323 -1.60 10.80 8.47
C PHE A 323 -0.76 11.19 7.25
N ILE A 324 -0.87 10.43 6.16
CA ILE A 324 -0.24 10.72 4.86
C ILE A 324 -0.73 12.06 4.29
N VAL A 325 -2.04 12.27 4.23
CA VAL A 325 -2.64 13.52 3.72
C VAL A 325 -2.18 14.72 4.55
N GLY A 326 -2.05 14.57 5.86
CA GLY A 326 -1.49 15.61 6.72
C GLY A 326 -0.03 15.96 6.41
N LEU A 327 0.80 14.98 6.07
CA LEU A 327 2.20 15.22 5.68
C LEU A 327 2.28 15.95 4.33
N LEU A 328 1.46 15.53 3.37
CA LEU A 328 1.33 16.19 2.08
C LEU A 328 0.88 17.65 2.23
N HIS A 329 -0.16 17.89 3.02
CA HIS A 329 -0.68 19.24 3.24
C HIS A 329 0.31 20.14 4.00
N GLN A 330 1.11 19.58 4.91
CA GLN A 330 2.20 20.30 5.57
C GLN A 330 3.34 20.65 4.61
N GLY A 331 3.77 19.69 3.77
CA GLY A 331 4.90 19.86 2.88
C GLY A 331 4.59 20.71 1.63
N CYS A 332 3.35 20.64 1.13
CA CYS A 332 2.87 21.45 0.00
C CYS A 332 1.44 21.95 0.29
N PRO A 333 1.27 23.04 1.06
CA PRO A 333 -0.06 23.57 1.38
C PRO A 333 -0.87 23.97 0.14
N ASP A 334 -0.18 24.35 -0.94
CA ASP A 334 -0.81 24.77 -2.19
C ASP A 334 -1.33 23.62 -3.04
N ALA A 335 -1.00 22.36 -2.73
CA ALA A 335 -1.48 21.21 -3.47
C ALA A 335 -2.99 20.97 -3.31
N ASP A 336 -3.60 20.45 -4.37
CA ASP A 336 -4.89 19.78 -4.34
C ASP A 336 -4.63 18.28 -4.16
N ILE A 337 -5.11 17.70 -3.06
CA ILE A 337 -4.87 16.30 -2.68
C ILE A 337 -6.14 15.49 -2.92
N HIS A 338 -6.06 14.51 -3.80
CA HIS A 338 -7.13 13.55 -4.09
C HIS A 338 -6.81 12.23 -3.40
N TRP A 339 -7.72 11.71 -2.59
CA TRP A 339 -7.53 10.43 -1.91
C TRP A 339 -8.51 9.38 -2.39
N TRP A 340 -8.05 8.13 -2.44
CA TRP A 340 -8.84 6.93 -2.73
C TRP A 340 -8.57 5.89 -1.66
N ARG A 341 -9.64 5.33 -1.11
CA ARG A 341 -9.55 4.24 -0.16
C ARG A 341 -9.46 2.91 -0.90
N VAL A 342 -8.40 2.15 -0.65
CA VAL A 342 -8.18 0.80 -1.22
C VAL A 342 -7.83 -0.25 -0.18
N MET A 343 -7.56 0.18 1.06
CA MET A 343 -7.01 -0.65 2.12
C MET A 343 -8.03 -0.95 3.21
N ASP A 344 -7.94 -2.15 3.78
CA ASP A 344 -8.67 -2.57 4.98
C ASP A 344 -7.99 -2.01 6.25
N SER A 345 -8.70 -2.07 7.38
CA SER A 345 -8.23 -1.47 8.64
C SER A 345 -6.96 -2.12 9.21
N ASP A 346 -6.69 -3.37 8.85
CA ASP A 346 -5.48 -4.10 9.24
C ASP A 346 -4.25 -3.76 8.37
N GLY A 347 -4.42 -2.88 7.39
CA GLY A 347 -3.37 -2.43 6.49
C GLY A 347 -3.13 -3.33 5.29
N THR A 348 -4.06 -4.24 4.99
CA THR A 348 -3.98 -5.14 3.85
C THR A 348 -4.88 -4.71 2.69
N LEU A 349 -4.52 -5.11 1.47
CA LEU A 349 -5.36 -5.02 0.29
C LEU A 349 -5.00 -6.12 -0.74
N ALA A 350 -5.97 -6.51 -1.55
CA ALA A 350 -5.76 -7.44 -2.67
C ALA A 350 -5.14 -6.70 -3.86
N GLU A 351 -4.21 -7.37 -4.56
CA GLU A 351 -3.62 -6.85 -5.80
C GLU A 351 -4.68 -6.59 -6.87
N SER A 352 -5.69 -7.46 -6.98
CA SER A 352 -6.83 -7.26 -7.89
C SER A 352 -7.54 -5.91 -7.70
N ASP A 353 -7.73 -5.50 -6.45
CA ASP A 353 -8.49 -4.30 -6.08
C ASP A 353 -7.62 -3.05 -6.32
N PHE A 354 -6.33 -3.17 -6.01
CA PHE A 354 -5.32 -2.16 -6.35
C PHE A 354 -5.25 -1.91 -7.86
N VAL A 355 -5.12 -2.97 -8.67
CA VAL A 355 -5.08 -2.88 -10.14
C VAL A 355 -6.37 -2.26 -10.68
N THR A 356 -7.52 -2.62 -10.12
CA THR A 356 -8.81 -2.02 -10.50
C THR A 356 -8.82 -0.51 -10.27
N ALA A 357 -8.41 -0.08 -9.07
CA ALA A 357 -8.32 1.35 -8.74
C ALA A 357 -7.33 2.08 -9.66
N LEU A 358 -6.17 1.49 -9.92
CA LEU A 358 -5.17 2.05 -10.83
C LEU A 358 -5.68 2.19 -12.27
N ILE A 359 -6.41 1.21 -12.82
CA ILE A 359 -6.99 1.34 -14.17
C ILE A 359 -7.97 2.50 -14.23
N ARG A 360 -8.80 2.68 -13.20
CA ARG A 360 -9.72 3.83 -13.14
C ARG A 360 -9.00 5.16 -13.00
N ILE A 361 -7.94 5.22 -12.19
CA ILE A 361 -7.11 6.42 -12.08
C ILE A 361 -6.39 6.71 -13.40
N ALA A 362 -5.86 5.69 -14.07
CA ALA A 362 -5.25 5.81 -15.39
C ALA A 362 -6.24 6.34 -16.43
N GLN A 363 -7.52 5.94 -16.37
CA GLN A 363 -8.59 6.53 -17.19
C GLN A 363 -8.79 8.02 -16.89
N LEU A 364 -8.84 8.42 -15.61
CA LEU A 364 -8.98 9.82 -15.20
C LEU A 364 -7.82 10.69 -15.71
N VAL A 365 -6.57 10.25 -15.47
CA VAL A 365 -5.37 11.05 -15.78
C VAL A 365 -5.09 11.16 -17.27
N ARG A 366 -5.42 10.13 -18.04
CA ARG A 366 -5.27 10.16 -19.50
C ARG A 366 -6.37 10.97 -20.19
N ALA A 367 -7.56 11.04 -19.59
CA ALA A 367 -8.59 11.96 -20.05
C ALA A 367 -8.18 13.43 -19.81
N GLY A 368 -7.48 13.70 -18.71
CA GLY A 368 -6.92 15.02 -18.39
C GLY A 368 -7.98 16.07 -18.08
N ASP A 369 -7.55 17.28 -17.75
CA ASP A 369 -8.46 18.36 -17.39
C ASP A 369 -9.41 18.79 -18.52
N GLY A 370 -10.66 19.09 -18.15
CA GLY A 370 -11.68 19.56 -19.09
C GLY A 370 -12.46 18.46 -19.81
N ALA A 371 -12.02 17.20 -19.71
CA ALA A 371 -12.79 16.04 -20.14
C ALA A 371 -13.83 15.62 -19.09
N GLU A 372 -14.91 14.97 -19.52
CA GLU A 372 -15.88 14.35 -18.61
C GLU A 372 -15.18 13.21 -17.84
N ASN A 373 -15.21 13.26 -16.50
CA ASN A 373 -14.44 12.37 -15.63
C ASN A 373 -12.91 12.45 -15.88
N GLY A 374 -12.38 13.63 -16.19
CA GLY A 374 -10.95 13.86 -16.33
C GLY A 374 -10.31 14.47 -15.08
N LEU A 375 -9.05 14.11 -14.79
CA LEU A 375 -8.25 14.70 -13.73
C LEU A 375 -6.77 14.69 -14.10
N SER A 376 -6.15 15.83 -14.37
CA SER A 376 -4.68 15.90 -14.42
C SER A 376 -4.09 15.68 -13.02
N LEU A 377 -3.02 14.88 -12.94
CA LEU A 377 -2.32 14.55 -11.70
C LEU A 377 -0.80 14.71 -11.87
N ASP A 378 -0.12 15.32 -10.91
CA ASP A 378 1.34 15.53 -10.98
C ASP A 378 2.12 14.47 -10.19
N VAL A 379 1.56 14.01 -9.07
CA VAL A 379 2.19 13.02 -8.20
C VAL A 379 1.16 12.00 -7.75
N LEU A 380 1.49 10.71 -7.78
CA LEU A 380 0.69 9.62 -7.24
C LEU A 380 1.48 8.92 -6.13
N ASN A 381 1.02 9.03 -4.88
CA ASN A 381 1.67 8.45 -3.71
C ASN A 381 1.09 7.07 -3.37
N LEU A 382 1.96 6.05 -3.35
CA LEU A 382 1.66 4.66 -3.02
C LEU A 382 2.48 4.23 -1.80
N SER A 383 1.87 4.25 -0.62
CA SER A 383 2.55 4.03 0.66
C SER A 383 2.37 2.61 1.21
N PHE A 384 2.37 1.64 0.30
CA PHE A 384 2.22 0.21 0.56
C PHE A 384 2.95 -0.60 -0.52
N GLY A 385 3.10 -1.90 -0.31
CA GLY A 385 3.65 -2.78 -1.32
C GLY A 385 3.55 -4.25 -0.97
N TYR A 386 4.11 -5.09 -1.84
CA TYR A 386 4.22 -6.53 -1.63
C TYR A 386 5.57 -7.03 -2.15
N TYR A 387 5.90 -8.26 -1.77
CA TYR A 387 7.03 -8.94 -2.34
C TYR A 387 6.59 -9.97 -3.37
N HIS A 388 7.21 -10.01 -4.53
CA HIS A 388 6.94 -11.06 -5.51
C HIS A 388 7.73 -12.34 -5.17
N GLU A 389 7.14 -13.51 -5.38
CA GLU A 389 7.76 -14.82 -5.19
C GLU A 389 8.90 -15.13 -6.15
N THR A 390 8.92 -14.56 -7.36
CA THR A 390 9.95 -14.81 -8.38
C THR A 390 10.29 -13.52 -9.15
N PRO A 391 10.90 -12.51 -8.50
CA PRO A 391 11.06 -11.16 -9.06
C PRO A 391 12.11 -11.06 -10.18
N TYR A 392 12.99 -12.04 -10.31
CA TYR A 392 14.04 -12.09 -11.34
C TYR A 392 13.78 -13.16 -12.40
N ASP A 393 12.56 -13.71 -12.42
CA ASP A 393 12.18 -14.70 -13.40
C ASP A 393 11.83 -14.00 -14.72
N LEU A 394 12.20 -14.65 -15.83
CA LEU A 394 11.81 -14.22 -17.17
C LEU A 394 10.28 -14.26 -17.35
N GLU A 395 9.57 -15.02 -16.51
CA GLU A 395 8.10 -15.15 -16.46
C GLU A 395 7.41 -14.06 -15.61
N PHE A 396 8.12 -13.03 -15.15
CA PHE A 396 7.52 -11.93 -14.38
C PHE A 396 6.45 -11.18 -15.20
N ASP A 397 5.27 -10.98 -14.62
CA ASP A 397 4.15 -10.28 -15.27
C ASP A 397 4.38 -8.75 -15.29
N PRO A 398 4.58 -8.12 -16.47
CA PRO A 398 4.83 -6.69 -16.55
C PRO A 398 3.56 -5.83 -16.42
N THR A 399 2.37 -6.42 -16.33
CA THR A 399 1.08 -5.72 -16.44
C THR A 399 0.94 -4.55 -15.46
N LEU A 400 1.31 -4.77 -14.19
CA LEU A 400 1.25 -3.72 -13.18
C LEU A 400 2.22 -2.56 -13.51
N TYR A 401 3.42 -2.88 -14.00
CA TYR A 401 4.37 -1.87 -14.45
C TYR A 401 3.82 -1.06 -15.64
N GLU A 402 3.29 -1.74 -16.67
CA GLU A 402 2.74 -1.08 -17.85
C GLU A 402 1.60 -0.13 -17.50
N LEU A 403 0.75 -0.50 -16.54
CA LEU A 403 -0.31 0.37 -16.05
C LEU A 403 0.25 1.63 -15.37
N LEU A 404 1.28 1.49 -14.53
CA LEU A 404 1.96 2.62 -13.90
C LEU A 404 2.71 3.48 -14.92
N ALA A 405 3.29 2.87 -15.96
CA ALA A 405 3.95 3.59 -17.05
C ALA A 405 2.95 4.41 -17.88
N LEU A 406 1.74 3.89 -18.14
CA LEU A 406 0.67 4.65 -18.79
C LEU A 406 0.24 5.88 -17.98
N ILE A 407 0.22 5.77 -16.64
CA ILE A 407 0.05 6.94 -15.75
C ILE A 407 1.27 7.86 -15.85
N GLY A 408 2.49 7.31 -15.87
CA GLY A 408 3.73 8.07 -15.99
C GLY A 408 3.84 8.89 -17.27
N ARG A 409 3.27 8.39 -18.39
CA ARG A 409 3.23 9.11 -19.68
C ARG A 409 2.39 10.38 -19.66
N THR A 410 1.52 10.57 -18.66
CA THR A 410 0.77 11.82 -18.49
C THR A 410 1.54 12.87 -17.68
N GLY A 411 2.81 12.62 -17.36
CA GLY A 411 3.64 13.47 -16.50
C GLY A 411 3.42 13.25 -15.00
N THR A 412 2.54 12.33 -14.61
CA THR A 412 2.32 11.96 -13.20
C THR A 412 3.51 11.16 -12.68
N THR A 413 4.18 11.62 -11.63
CA THR A 413 5.25 10.85 -10.98
C THR A 413 4.68 9.91 -9.92
N VAL A 414 4.96 8.62 -10.03
CA VAL A 414 4.57 7.63 -9.00
C VAL A 414 5.65 7.58 -7.92
N VAL A 415 5.27 7.82 -6.67
CA VAL A 415 6.16 7.81 -5.50
C VAL A 415 5.76 6.68 -4.57
N CYS A 416 6.68 5.78 -4.29
CA CYS A 416 6.44 4.56 -3.53
C CYS A 416 7.26 4.51 -2.23
N ALA A 417 6.69 3.94 -1.18
CA ALA A 417 7.45 3.60 0.02
C ALA A 417 8.38 2.40 -0.23
N ALA A 418 9.58 2.41 0.35
CA ALA A 418 10.51 1.28 0.24
C ALA A 418 10.07 0.04 1.05
N GLY A 419 9.22 0.19 2.07
CA GLY A 419 8.87 -0.90 2.99
C GLY A 419 9.73 -0.92 4.25
N ASN A 420 9.36 -1.77 5.20
CA ASN A 420 9.76 -1.63 6.61
C ASN A 420 10.28 -2.92 7.25
N ASP A 421 10.87 -3.80 6.44
CA ASP A 421 11.24 -5.15 6.88
C ASP A 421 12.75 -5.32 7.08
N ALA A 422 13.50 -4.21 7.04
CA ALA A 422 14.94 -4.16 7.17
C ALA A 422 15.66 -5.14 6.21
N THR A 423 15.17 -5.24 4.97
CA THR A 423 15.69 -6.13 3.94
C THR A 423 16.13 -5.37 2.70
N SER A 424 16.97 -6.01 1.87
CA SER A 424 17.32 -5.51 0.54
C SER A 424 16.44 -6.06 -0.58
N ARG A 425 15.47 -6.93 -0.23
CA ARG A 425 14.59 -7.59 -1.20
C ARG A 425 13.70 -6.55 -1.90
N PRO A 426 13.56 -6.63 -3.24
CA PRO A 426 12.68 -5.74 -4.00
C PRO A 426 11.23 -5.78 -3.51
N LEU A 427 10.69 -4.61 -3.15
CA LEU A 427 9.28 -4.42 -2.82
C LEU A 427 8.57 -3.76 -4.01
N PHE A 428 7.44 -4.31 -4.45
CA PHE A 428 6.65 -3.78 -5.56
C PHE A 428 5.46 -2.97 -5.05
N PRO A 429 5.09 -1.85 -5.71
CA PRO A 429 5.59 -1.38 -7.00
C PRO A 429 6.88 -0.53 -6.95
N ALA A 430 7.45 -0.27 -5.78
CA ALA A 430 8.63 0.59 -5.63
C ALA A 430 9.83 0.15 -6.48
N ALA A 431 10.09 -1.16 -6.55
CA ALA A 431 11.18 -1.77 -7.28
C ALA A 431 11.05 -1.72 -8.81
N PHE A 432 9.94 -1.21 -9.35
CA PHE A 432 9.81 -0.91 -10.79
C PHE A 432 10.54 0.38 -11.21
N GLY A 433 11.00 1.19 -10.25
CA GLY A 433 11.82 2.36 -10.54
C GLY A 433 13.22 1.99 -11.10
N PRO A 434 14.02 2.98 -11.52
CA PRO A 434 15.42 2.77 -11.88
C PRO A 434 16.24 2.02 -10.84
N TRP A 435 17.12 1.13 -11.29
CA TRP A 435 18.12 0.50 -10.42
C TRP A 435 19.50 1.12 -10.63
N GLU A 436 20.38 1.02 -9.64
CA GLU A 436 21.79 1.44 -9.77
C GLU A 436 22.49 0.78 -10.97
N ASP A 437 22.25 -0.52 -11.19
CA ASP A 437 22.64 -1.23 -12.42
C ASP A 437 21.38 -1.55 -13.25
N PRO A 438 21.22 -0.95 -14.44
CA PRO A 438 20.11 -1.25 -15.34
C PRO A 438 20.02 -2.73 -15.75
N ALA A 439 21.10 -3.49 -15.67
CA ALA A 439 21.10 -4.93 -15.96
C ALA A 439 20.31 -5.76 -14.92
N ASP A 440 20.13 -5.21 -13.72
CA ASP A 440 19.41 -5.85 -12.61
C ASP A 440 17.92 -5.43 -12.55
N GLU A 441 17.48 -4.56 -13.46
CA GLU A 441 16.08 -4.12 -13.53
C GLU A 441 15.14 -5.28 -13.86
N VAL A 442 14.08 -5.38 -13.06
CA VAL A 442 13.05 -6.43 -13.15
C VAL A 442 12.11 -6.26 -14.35
N VAL A 443 12.03 -5.06 -14.92
CA VAL A 443 11.20 -4.73 -16.09
C VAL A 443 11.94 -3.79 -17.03
N ARG A 444 11.59 -3.82 -18.32
CA ARG A 444 12.10 -2.85 -19.29
C ARG A 444 11.27 -1.59 -19.25
N ARG A 445 11.87 -0.52 -18.73
CA ARG A 445 11.16 0.74 -18.54
C ARG A 445 10.76 1.43 -19.85
N ASP A 446 9.59 2.05 -19.83
CA ASP A 446 9.12 2.95 -20.88
C ASP A 446 9.88 4.28 -20.80
N PRO A 447 10.66 4.65 -21.83
CA PRO A 447 11.44 5.90 -21.82
C PRO A 447 10.58 7.16 -21.92
N ARG A 448 9.28 7.05 -22.27
CA ARG A 448 8.34 8.17 -22.38
C ARG A 448 7.53 8.39 -21.10
N ALA A 449 7.71 7.54 -20.09
CA ALA A 449 7.06 7.68 -18.80
C ALA A 449 8.00 8.34 -17.77
N THR A 450 7.43 9.03 -16.77
CA THR A 450 8.17 9.41 -15.56
C THR A 450 8.69 8.14 -14.84
N PRO A 451 9.86 8.21 -14.18
CA PRO A 451 10.33 7.10 -13.37
C PRO A 451 9.50 6.97 -12.09
N ILE A 452 9.30 5.72 -11.63
CA ILE A 452 8.78 5.44 -10.29
C ILE A 452 9.89 5.75 -9.28
N VAL A 453 9.58 6.51 -8.23
CA VAL A 453 10.54 6.90 -7.20
C VAL A 453 10.30 6.11 -5.92
N ALA A 454 11.22 5.22 -5.56
CA ALA A 454 11.20 4.49 -4.29
C ALA A 454 11.90 5.29 -3.17
N VAL A 455 11.20 5.49 -2.05
CA VAL A 455 11.63 6.37 -0.96
C VAL A 455 11.86 5.57 0.32
N GLY A 456 13.11 5.59 0.81
CA GLY A 456 13.51 5.05 2.11
C GLY A 456 13.31 6.06 3.26
N ALA A 457 13.34 5.54 4.49
CA ALA A 457 13.11 6.33 5.70
C ALA A 457 14.42 6.69 6.44
N LEU A 458 14.54 7.95 6.86
CA LEU A 458 15.58 8.45 7.76
C LEU A 458 15.07 8.57 9.20
N ASN A 459 15.99 8.41 10.15
CA ASN A 459 15.80 8.79 11.55
C ASN A 459 15.70 10.32 11.73
N PRO A 460 15.17 10.81 12.87
CA PRO A 460 15.05 12.25 13.15
C PRO A 460 16.36 13.04 13.13
N ASN A 461 17.51 12.36 13.22
CA ASN A 461 18.82 13.00 13.10
C ASN A 461 19.15 13.45 11.66
N GLY A 462 18.34 13.05 10.67
CA GLY A 462 18.47 13.40 9.26
C GLY A 462 19.73 12.85 8.57
N ARG A 463 20.46 11.92 9.21
CA ARG A 463 21.76 11.43 8.73
C ARG A 463 21.86 9.91 8.66
N THR A 464 21.01 9.21 9.39
CA THR A 464 21.02 7.75 9.44
C THR A 464 19.69 7.22 8.98
N ASP A 465 19.74 6.13 8.23
CA ASP A 465 18.56 5.38 7.82
C ASP A 465 17.84 4.83 9.05
N ALA A 466 16.52 4.85 9.02
CA ALA A 466 15.70 4.21 10.04
C ALA A 466 15.88 2.70 9.93
N MET A 467 16.11 2.01 11.04
CA MET A 467 16.55 0.60 10.98
C MET A 467 15.52 -0.34 10.34
N PHE A 468 14.24 0.04 10.35
CA PHE A 468 13.17 -0.71 9.69
C PHE A 468 13.20 -0.57 8.16
N THR A 469 13.75 0.53 7.61
CA THR A 469 13.60 0.81 6.18
C THR A 469 14.24 -0.29 5.35
N ASN A 470 13.53 -0.73 4.32
CA ASN A 470 14.16 -1.51 3.27
C ASN A 470 15.18 -0.64 2.52
N THR A 471 16.15 -1.31 1.92
CA THR A 471 17.26 -0.71 1.19
C THR A 471 17.56 -1.52 -0.08
N GLY A 472 18.58 -1.15 -0.83
CA GLY A 472 19.01 -1.84 -2.04
C GLY A 472 19.11 -0.91 -3.25
N PRO A 473 19.63 -1.44 -4.38
CA PRO A 473 19.92 -0.64 -5.57
C PRO A 473 18.68 -0.04 -6.26
N TRP A 474 17.48 -0.43 -5.83
CA TRP A 474 16.19 0.06 -6.32
C TRP A 474 15.59 1.17 -5.44
N VAL A 475 16.22 1.51 -4.31
CA VAL A 475 15.81 2.63 -3.45
C VAL A 475 16.55 3.89 -3.86
N HIS A 476 15.81 4.92 -4.24
CA HIS A 476 16.37 6.09 -4.93
C HIS A 476 16.81 7.19 -3.98
N VAL A 477 16.01 7.41 -2.94
CA VAL A 477 16.13 8.59 -2.09
C VAL A 477 15.62 8.30 -0.70
N TYR A 478 16.18 8.99 0.29
CA TYR A 478 15.77 8.85 1.69
C TYR A 478 15.21 10.17 2.22
N ARG A 479 14.13 10.09 2.99
CA ARG A 479 13.45 11.23 3.64
C ARG A 479 13.08 10.91 5.07
N PRO A 480 12.86 11.91 5.95
CA PRO A 480 12.37 11.67 7.30
C PRO A 480 11.19 10.70 7.30
N GLY A 481 11.35 9.55 7.95
CA GLY A 481 10.34 8.49 8.01
C GLY A 481 10.10 7.95 9.42
N ALA A 482 10.91 8.34 10.41
CA ALA A 482 10.73 7.94 11.81
C ALA A 482 10.36 9.14 12.70
N SER A 483 9.43 8.91 13.63
CA SER A 483 8.92 9.90 14.60
C SER A 483 8.40 11.19 13.96
N LEU A 484 7.62 11.10 12.87
CA LEU A 484 6.98 12.27 12.26
C LEU A 484 5.74 12.67 13.03
N VAL A 485 5.37 13.95 12.98
CA VAL A 485 4.09 14.47 13.49
C VAL A 485 3.16 14.74 12.31
N SER A 486 1.94 14.22 12.36
CA SER A 486 0.92 14.52 11.35
C SER A 486 -0.49 14.38 11.93
N THR A 487 -1.48 14.66 11.08
CA THR A 487 -2.90 14.56 11.39
C THR A 487 -3.32 13.11 11.57
N ILE A 488 -4.32 12.87 12.41
CA ILE A 488 -4.98 11.57 12.57
C ILE A 488 -6.45 11.84 12.91
N PRO A 489 -7.40 10.95 12.59
CA PRO A 489 -8.76 11.12 13.06
C PRO A 489 -8.78 11.12 14.60
N PRO A 490 -9.75 11.82 15.23
CA PRO A 490 -9.81 11.98 16.67
C PRO A 490 -10.35 10.72 17.36
N PHE A 491 -9.68 9.60 17.16
CA PHE A 491 -10.01 8.31 17.77
C PHE A 491 -9.81 8.33 19.28
N GLU A 492 -10.62 7.56 20.00
CA GLU A 492 -10.43 7.22 21.40
C GLU A 492 -10.45 5.70 21.50
N GLY A 493 -9.28 5.12 21.78
CA GLY A 493 -9.14 3.67 21.95
C GLY A 493 -9.59 3.20 23.33
N GLY A 494 -9.38 1.90 23.59
CA GLY A 494 -9.75 1.24 24.84
C GLY A 494 -8.68 1.28 25.92
N LEU A 495 -7.45 1.74 25.63
CA LEU A 495 -6.47 2.00 26.68
C LEU A 495 -6.91 3.22 27.51
N GLN A 496 -6.26 3.40 28.66
CA GLN A 496 -6.62 4.40 29.64
C GLN A 496 -5.35 5.02 30.22
N PRO A 497 -5.43 6.23 30.79
CA PRO A 497 -4.30 6.82 31.47
C PRO A 497 -3.87 5.97 32.67
N ILE A 498 -2.55 5.81 32.83
CA ILE A 498 -1.92 5.04 33.91
C ILE A 498 -2.34 5.54 35.31
N ALA A 499 -2.50 6.84 35.49
CA ALA A 499 -2.94 7.41 36.77
C ALA A 499 -3.93 8.56 36.55
N ARG A 500 -4.96 8.61 37.39
CA ARG A 500 -5.98 9.66 37.42
C ARG A 500 -6.24 10.11 38.87
N ALA A 501 -6.39 11.41 39.08
CA ALA A 501 -6.74 12.00 40.37
C ALA A 501 -7.62 13.24 40.18
N THR A 502 -8.46 13.53 41.16
CA THR A 502 -9.28 14.75 41.17
C THR A 502 -8.79 15.68 42.26
N PHE A 503 -8.48 16.93 41.91
CA PHE A 503 -8.08 17.94 42.88
C PHE A 503 -8.74 19.27 42.53
N ARG A 504 -9.46 19.86 43.51
CA ARG A 504 -10.20 21.12 43.35
C ARG A 504 -11.13 21.14 42.13
N GLY A 505 -11.89 20.06 41.92
CA GLY A 505 -12.84 19.96 40.80
C GLY A 505 -12.21 19.77 39.42
N ARG A 506 -10.88 19.61 39.34
CA ARG A 506 -10.18 19.31 38.08
C ARG A 506 -9.68 17.87 38.08
N THR A 507 -9.95 17.17 36.99
CA THR A 507 -9.31 15.89 36.67
C THR A 507 -7.86 16.13 36.28
N ARG A 508 -6.98 15.27 36.77
CA ARG A 508 -5.56 15.21 36.43
C ARG A 508 -5.29 13.77 36.04
N GLU A 509 -4.70 13.55 34.89
CA GLU A 509 -4.30 12.22 34.46
C GLU A 509 -2.98 12.24 33.72
N THR A 510 -2.32 11.08 33.66
CA THR A 510 -1.21 10.88 32.72
C THR A 510 -1.73 10.90 31.29
N VAL A 511 -0.85 11.07 30.30
CA VAL A 511 -1.23 10.95 28.89
C VAL A 511 -1.86 9.57 28.65
N ASP A 512 -3.01 9.55 28.01
CA ASP A 512 -3.67 8.34 27.53
C ASP A 512 -3.01 7.93 26.19
N PRO A 513 -2.45 6.71 26.07
CA PRO A 513 -1.67 6.33 24.89
C PRO A 513 -2.47 6.17 23.58
N ASP A 514 -3.80 6.13 23.62
CA ASP A 514 -4.66 6.01 22.42
C ASP A 514 -5.84 6.98 22.40
N ASP A 515 -5.77 8.08 23.16
CA ASP A 515 -6.65 9.25 23.01
C ASP A 515 -6.05 10.23 21.99
N PHE A 516 -6.53 10.15 20.75
CA PHE A 516 -6.15 11.01 19.64
C PHE A 516 -7.08 12.21 19.47
N ALA A 517 -7.88 12.59 20.47
CA ALA A 517 -8.81 13.71 20.37
C ALA A 517 -8.17 15.07 20.01
N SER A 518 -6.84 15.19 20.11
CA SER A 518 -6.10 16.35 19.60
C SER A 518 -6.11 16.47 18.07
N GLY A 519 -6.36 15.37 17.36
CA GLY A 519 -6.25 15.25 15.90
C GLY A 519 -4.83 15.02 15.40
N PHE A 520 -3.85 14.78 16.28
CA PHE A 520 -2.44 14.63 15.89
C PHE A 520 -1.77 13.43 16.54
N ALA A 521 -0.92 12.78 15.76
CA ALA A 521 -0.10 11.66 16.20
C ALA A 521 1.37 11.86 15.87
N VAL A 522 2.23 11.12 16.56
CA VAL A 522 3.54 10.74 16.06
C VAL A 522 3.47 9.33 15.48
N TRP A 523 4.12 9.07 14.34
CA TRP A 523 4.21 7.74 13.74
C TRP A 523 5.49 7.57 12.89
N SER A 524 5.84 6.33 12.55
CA SER A 524 7.07 5.94 11.84
C SER A 524 6.76 4.88 10.78
N GLY A 525 7.42 5.00 9.63
CA GLY A 525 7.31 4.11 8.48
C GLY A 525 7.87 4.79 7.22
N SER A 526 8.36 3.99 6.27
CA SER A 526 8.68 4.47 4.91
C SER A 526 7.41 4.93 4.17
N SER A 527 6.25 4.45 4.58
CA SER A 527 4.92 4.97 4.21
C SER A 527 4.72 6.45 4.55
N PHE A 528 5.54 7.01 5.45
CA PHE A 528 5.54 8.43 5.78
C PHE A 528 6.72 9.19 5.17
N ALA A 529 7.79 8.49 4.76
CA ALA A 529 8.87 9.09 3.99
C ALA A 529 8.46 9.39 2.54
N ALA A 530 7.70 8.48 1.92
CA ALA A 530 7.15 8.65 0.57
C ALA A 530 6.32 9.94 0.40
N PRO A 531 5.31 10.25 1.24
CA PRO A 531 4.56 11.50 1.12
C PRO A 531 5.38 12.74 1.44
N VAL A 532 6.42 12.64 2.28
CA VAL A 532 7.36 13.77 2.47
C VAL A 532 8.09 14.09 1.17
N PHE A 533 8.56 13.08 0.44
CA PHE A 533 9.16 13.29 -0.89
C PHE A 533 8.12 13.80 -1.90
N ALA A 534 6.93 13.20 -1.95
CA ALA A 534 5.85 13.62 -2.83
C ALA A 534 5.47 15.09 -2.64
N ALA A 535 5.43 15.57 -1.39
CA ALA A 535 5.15 16.98 -1.08
C ALA A 535 6.27 17.92 -1.53
N GLN A 536 7.54 17.49 -1.39
CA GLN A 536 8.69 18.23 -1.92
C GLN A 536 8.66 18.31 -3.44
N LEU A 537 8.33 17.20 -4.11
CA LEU A 537 8.17 17.15 -5.56
C LEU A 537 7.04 18.08 -6.03
N ALA A 538 5.86 17.99 -5.42
CA ALA A 538 4.74 18.90 -5.71
C ALA A 538 5.14 20.37 -5.53
N THR A 539 5.88 20.69 -4.46
CA THR A 539 6.38 22.05 -4.19
C THR A 539 7.39 22.51 -5.25
N ALA A 540 8.29 21.62 -5.67
CA ALA A 540 9.27 21.91 -6.72
C ALA A 540 8.64 22.13 -8.10
N LEU A 541 7.42 21.63 -8.31
CA LEU A 541 6.67 21.79 -9.56
C LEU A 541 5.86 23.09 -9.61
N VAL A 542 5.42 23.66 -8.48
CA VAL A 542 4.46 24.80 -8.42
C VAL A 542 4.75 25.91 -9.44
N LYS A 543 6.01 26.31 -9.61
CA LYS A 543 6.40 27.42 -10.50
C LYS A 543 6.53 27.03 -11.97
N ASP A 544 6.69 25.75 -12.24
CA ASP A 544 6.92 25.19 -13.57
C ASP A 544 5.62 24.65 -14.19
N LEU A 545 4.53 24.58 -13.42
CA LEU A 545 3.21 24.14 -13.88
C LEU A 545 2.59 25.14 -14.88
N PRO A 546 1.71 24.66 -15.78
CA PRO A 546 1.00 25.55 -16.70
C PRO A 546 0.07 26.51 -15.95
N LEU A 547 -0.37 27.57 -16.62
CA LEU A 547 -1.40 28.46 -16.10
C LEU A 547 -2.71 27.70 -15.87
N GLU A 548 -3.50 28.16 -14.89
CA GLU A 548 -4.82 27.57 -14.62
C GLU A 548 -5.69 27.57 -15.90
N GLY A 549 -6.24 26.39 -16.25
CA GLY A 549 -7.05 26.21 -17.46
C GLY A 549 -6.29 26.11 -18.78
N ALA A 550 -4.96 26.23 -18.79
CA ALA A 550 -4.15 25.96 -19.98
C ALA A 550 -3.97 24.45 -20.19
N ALA A 551 -3.89 24.03 -21.45
CA ALA A 551 -3.54 22.65 -21.79
C ALA A 551 -2.08 22.36 -21.39
N ASP A 552 -1.85 21.17 -20.83
CA ASP A 552 -0.53 20.66 -20.45
C ASP A 552 -0.16 19.53 -21.41
N ASP A 553 0.88 19.73 -22.21
CA ASP A 553 1.35 18.69 -23.13
C ASP A 553 2.02 17.55 -22.34
N PRO A 554 1.63 16.28 -22.56
CA PRO A 554 2.18 15.16 -21.78
C PRO A 554 3.70 15.02 -21.85
N GLU A 555 4.32 15.28 -23.01
CA GLU A 555 5.79 15.19 -23.14
C GLU A 555 6.47 16.29 -22.32
N GLN A 556 5.97 17.52 -22.38
CA GLN A 556 6.45 18.62 -21.53
C GLN A 556 6.24 18.35 -20.04
N ALA A 557 5.10 17.73 -19.68
CA ALA A 557 4.83 17.35 -18.30
C ALA A 557 5.81 16.30 -17.78
N VAL A 558 6.16 15.30 -18.61
CA VAL A 558 7.18 14.28 -18.29
C VAL A 558 8.56 14.92 -18.13
N GLU A 559 8.98 15.78 -19.07
CA GLU A 559 10.28 16.47 -18.98
C GLU A 559 10.38 17.32 -17.69
N ARG A 560 9.32 18.06 -17.38
CA ARG A 560 9.22 18.88 -16.16
C ARG A 560 9.31 18.02 -14.90
N ALA A 561 8.60 16.90 -14.87
CA ALA A 561 8.63 15.96 -13.75
C ALA A 561 10.04 15.35 -13.54
N ILE A 562 10.67 14.87 -14.62
CA ILE A 562 12.05 14.33 -14.58
C ILE A 562 13.04 15.37 -14.07
N ALA A 563 12.95 16.61 -14.56
CA ALA A 563 13.81 17.70 -14.11
C ALA A 563 13.61 18.01 -12.61
N ALA A 564 12.37 17.95 -12.11
CA ALA A 564 12.08 18.14 -10.68
C ALA A 564 12.59 16.98 -9.82
N ILE A 565 12.48 15.74 -10.29
CA ILE A 565 13.04 14.56 -9.62
C ILE A 565 14.55 14.68 -9.49
N GLY A 566 15.26 14.98 -10.59
CA GLY A 566 16.73 15.14 -10.59
C GLY A 566 17.21 16.15 -9.54
N ARG A 567 16.54 17.32 -9.44
CA ARG A 567 16.83 18.33 -8.41
C ARG A 567 16.68 17.84 -6.97
N LEU A 568 15.85 16.83 -6.73
CA LEU A 568 15.54 16.31 -5.40
C LEU A 568 16.30 15.02 -5.04
N THR A 569 16.88 14.34 -6.05
CA THR A 569 17.62 13.09 -5.88
C THR A 569 19.13 13.28 -5.98
N ASP A 570 19.61 14.29 -6.71
CA ASP A 570 21.04 14.56 -6.83
C ASP A 570 21.59 15.09 -5.47
N PRO A 571 22.72 14.56 -4.96
CA PRO A 571 23.34 15.10 -3.77
C PRO A 571 23.89 16.51 -4.05
N GLU A 572 23.49 17.51 -3.23
CA GLU A 572 24.04 18.88 -3.25
C GLU A 572 25.56 18.93 -3.01
#